data_AF-A0A1Y4J2S7-F1
#
_entry.id   AF-A0A1Y4J2S7-F1
#
_cell.length_a   1.000
_cell.length_b   1.000
_cell.length_c   1.000
_cell.angle_alpha   90.00
_cell.angle_beta   90.00
_cell.angle_gamma   90.00
#
_symmetry.space_group_name_H-M   'P 1'
#
loop_
_entity.id
_entity.type
_entity.pdbx_description
1 polymer ?
#
loop_
_entity_poly.entity_id
_entity_poly.type
_entity_poly.pdbx_seq_one_letter_code
_entity_poly.pdbx_strand_id
1 'polypeptide(L)'
;MKVSTTLRKLGFILNILLAYDNARLIRVPIAQIIDKKERVQYKRNKNKVVFACPAKKTDIIYTEVKGPNDNNFIRVDDVLKIKEGKITDGGERISVVDNDGLVRCEILSSEHKEALNKIYDLKTTQLGHILNNTWCAKESEYILKLLNK
;
A
#
# COMPACT_ATOMS: atom_id res chain seq x y z
N MET A 1 4.85 -2.70 -32.11
CA MET A 1 6.05 -2.50 -31.26
C MET A 1 6.12 -3.64 -30.24
N LYS A 2 7.11 -4.52 -30.37
CA LYS A 2 7.39 -5.56 -29.36
C LYS A 2 8.07 -4.87 -28.17
N VAL A 3 7.35 -4.60 -27.09
CA VAL A 3 7.97 -4.17 -25.84
C VAL A 3 8.81 -5.35 -25.36
N SER A 4 10.12 -5.08 -25.37
CA SER A 4 11.16 -6.09 -25.34
C SER A 4 11.10 -6.97 -24.10
N THR A 5 11.27 -8.26 -24.34
CA THR A 5 11.58 -9.34 -23.39
C THR A 5 12.74 -8.99 -22.43
N THR A 6 13.49 -7.91 -22.69
CA THR A 6 14.56 -7.38 -21.84
C THR A 6 14.08 -6.93 -20.45
N LEU A 7 12.86 -6.36 -20.31
CA LEU A 7 12.31 -5.99 -19.00
C LEU A 7 12.01 -7.19 -18.09
N ARG A 8 11.85 -8.40 -18.67
CA ARG A 8 11.70 -9.64 -17.91
C ARG A 8 13.04 -10.23 -17.44
N LYS A 9 14.16 -9.84 -18.06
CA LYS A 9 15.52 -10.38 -17.78
C LYS A 9 16.31 -9.53 -16.77
N LEU A 10 16.01 -8.24 -16.65
CA LEU A 10 16.46 -7.43 -15.52
C LEU A 10 15.50 -7.73 -14.35
N GLY A 11 15.98 -8.34 -13.27
CA GLY A 11 15.21 -8.88 -12.14
C GLY A 11 14.31 -7.90 -11.35
N PHE A 12 13.86 -6.81 -11.94
CA PHE A 12 12.78 -5.97 -11.43
C PHE A 12 11.44 -6.68 -11.68
N ILE A 13 11.07 -7.57 -10.76
CA ILE A 13 9.67 -7.96 -10.57
C ILE A 13 8.97 -6.71 -10.00
N LEU A 14 8.70 -5.75 -10.87
CA LEU A 14 8.06 -4.50 -10.53
C LEU A 14 6.56 -4.80 -10.42
N ASN A 15 6.02 -4.62 -9.22
CA ASN A 15 4.59 -4.73 -8.97
C ASN A 15 4.02 -3.32 -8.85
N ILE A 16 2.80 -3.11 -9.34
CA ILE A 16 2.00 -1.96 -8.94
C ILE A 16 1.23 -2.36 -7.70
N LEU A 17 1.43 -1.62 -6.61
CA LEU A 17 0.56 -1.70 -5.47
C LEU A 17 -0.71 -0.92 -5.78
N LEU A 18 -1.86 -1.56 -5.63
CA LEU A 18 -3.17 -0.93 -5.68
C LEU A 18 -3.79 -0.92 -4.30
N ALA A 19 -4.32 0.24 -3.90
CA ALA A 19 -5.16 0.39 -2.72
C ALA A 19 -6.57 0.81 -3.11
N TYR A 20 -7.53 0.19 -2.46
CA TYR A 20 -8.95 0.49 -2.62
C TYR A 20 -9.47 1.34 -1.47
N ASP A 21 -10.57 2.05 -1.72
CA ASP A 21 -11.29 2.85 -0.72
C ASP A 21 -11.65 2.09 0.57
N ASN A 22 -11.94 0.79 0.47
CA ASN A 22 -12.26 -0.09 1.60
C ASN A 22 -11.03 -0.65 2.37
N ALA A 23 -9.87 0.00 2.21
CA ALA A 23 -8.58 -0.38 2.82
C ALA A 23 -8.07 -1.78 2.41
N ARG A 24 -8.56 -2.35 1.32
CA ARG A 24 -7.97 -3.54 0.71
C ARG A 24 -6.81 -3.15 -0.18
N LEU A 25 -5.78 -3.97 -0.16
CA LEU A 25 -4.51 -3.78 -0.87
C LEU A 25 -4.19 -5.02 -1.71
N ILE A 26 -3.55 -4.80 -2.84
CA ILE A 26 -3.07 -5.88 -3.70
C ILE A 26 -1.83 -5.45 -4.47
N ARG A 27 -0.88 -6.38 -4.63
CA ARG A 27 0.22 -6.21 -5.58
C ARG A 27 -0.15 -6.87 -6.90
N VAL A 28 -0.08 -6.10 -7.97
CA VAL A 28 -0.36 -6.59 -9.33
C VAL A 28 0.94 -6.55 -10.13
N PRO A 29 1.36 -7.69 -10.71
CA PRO A 29 2.48 -7.72 -11.65
C PRO A 29 2.26 -6.77 -12.81
N ILE A 30 3.25 -5.92 -13.09
CA ILE A 30 3.21 -4.93 -14.17
C ILE A 30 2.95 -5.56 -15.54
N ALA A 31 3.37 -6.81 -15.74
CA ALA A 31 3.07 -7.60 -16.94
C ALA A 31 1.56 -7.67 -17.27
N GLN A 32 0.68 -7.58 -16.28
CA GLN A 32 -0.77 -7.58 -16.51
C GLN A 32 -1.31 -6.24 -17.05
N ILE A 33 -0.51 -5.17 -16.98
CA ILE A 33 -0.91 -3.78 -17.22
C ILE A 33 -0.21 -3.21 -18.47
N ILE A 34 1.05 -3.56 -18.72
CA ILE A 34 1.86 -2.95 -19.80
C ILE A 34 1.37 -3.24 -21.21
N ASP A 35 0.73 -4.38 -21.44
CA ASP A 35 0.29 -4.80 -22.78
C ASP A 35 -1.11 -4.28 -23.12
N LYS A 36 -1.67 -3.38 -22.30
CA LYS A 36 -2.99 -2.80 -22.47
C LYS A 36 -2.94 -1.67 -23.51
N LYS A 37 -3.87 -1.69 -24.44
CA LYS A 37 -4.02 -0.68 -25.50
C LYS A 37 -4.84 0.49 -24.99
N GLU A 38 -4.50 1.67 -25.46
CA GLU A 38 -5.28 2.87 -25.20
C GLU A 38 -6.72 2.73 -25.70
N ARG A 39 -7.65 3.41 -25.01
CA ARG A 39 -9.09 3.48 -25.37
C ARG A 39 -9.83 2.13 -25.39
N VAL A 40 -9.24 1.06 -24.86
CA VAL A 40 -9.91 -0.22 -24.66
C VAL A 40 -10.34 -0.34 -23.21
N GLN A 41 -11.61 -0.70 -22.98
CA GLN A 41 -12.08 -1.02 -21.64
C GLN A 41 -11.64 -2.42 -21.25
N TYR A 42 -10.93 -2.52 -20.12
CA TYR A 42 -10.51 -3.78 -19.55
C TYR A 42 -11.29 -4.08 -18.27
N LYS A 43 -11.58 -5.38 -18.06
CA LYS A 43 -12.17 -5.85 -16.80
C LYS A 43 -11.23 -5.51 -15.64
N ARG A 44 -11.80 -4.92 -14.59
CA ARG A 44 -11.14 -4.58 -13.34
C ARG A 44 -12.05 -4.89 -12.16
N ASN A 45 -11.50 -4.91 -10.96
CA ASN A 45 -12.31 -4.99 -9.76
C ASN A 45 -13.29 -3.80 -9.69
N LYS A 46 -14.46 -4.02 -9.08
CA LYS A 46 -15.49 -2.98 -8.91
C LYS A 46 -15.11 -1.93 -7.86
N ASN A 47 -14.24 -2.28 -6.91
CA ASN A 47 -13.78 -1.38 -5.86
C ASN A 47 -13.04 -0.19 -6.47
N LYS A 48 -13.25 0.99 -5.89
CA LYS A 48 -12.59 2.22 -6.35
C LYS A 48 -11.12 2.17 -5.95
N VAL A 49 -10.24 2.16 -6.94
CA VAL A 49 -8.80 2.36 -6.72
C VAL A 49 -8.59 3.81 -6.32
N VAL A 50 -8.01 4.02 -5.14
CA VAL A 50 -7.68 5.35 -4.60
C VAL A 50 -6.18 5.62 -4.56
N PHE A 51 -5.37 4.56 -4.65
CA PHE A 51 -3.92 4.67 -4.74
C PHE A 51 -3.37 3.60 -5.70
N ALA A 52 -2.42 3.99 -6.55
CA ALA A 52 -1.72 3.11 -7.45
C ALA A 52 -0.27 3.57 -7.59
N CYS A 53 0.69 2.78 -7.12
CA CYS A 53 2.10 3.15 -7.17
C CYS A 53 2.98 1.93 -7.48
N PRO A 54 3.96 2.04 -8.39
CA PRO A 54 5.02 1.03 -8.51
C PRO A 54 5.76 0.90 -7.17
N ALA A 55 5.94 -0.34 -6.70
CA ALA A 55 6.63 -0.61 -5.45
C ALA A 55 7.70 -1.68 -5.64
N LYS A 56 8.88 -1.45 -5.07
CA LYS A 56 9.93 -2.47 -4.97
C LYS A 56 9.54 -3.43 -3.85
N LYS A 57 10.09 -4.66 -3.92
CA LYS A 57 9.91 -5.66 -2.86
C LYS A 57 10.48 -5.22 -1.51
N THR A 58 11.49 -4.36 -1.53
CA THR A 58 12.15 -3.86 -0.32
C THR A 58 11.40 -2.68 0.31
N ASP A 59 10.50 -2.03 -0.43
CA ASP A 59 9.82 -0.84 0.05
C ASP A 59 8.83 -1.19 1.18
N ILE A 60 8.50 -0.17 1.96
CA ILE A 60 7.47 -0.24 2.99
C ILE A 60 6.26 0.58 2.57
N ILE A 61 5.10 0.23 3.11
CA ILE A 61 3.84 0.92 2.87
C ILE A 61 3.40 1.57 4.18
N TYR A 62 3.11 2.86 4.13
CA TYR A 62 2.38 3.57 5.17
C TYR A 62 0.89 3.55 4.83
N THR A 63 0.05 3.20 5.80
CA THR A 63 -1.41 3.25 5.65
C THR A 63 -2.04 4.00 6.81
N GLU A 64 -2.99 4.86 6.48
CA GLU A 64 -3.87 5.54 7.40
C GLU A 64 -5.30 5.10 7.09
N VAL A 65 -5.99 4.54 8.08
CA VAL A 65 -7.34 4.02 7.93
C VAL A 65 -8.27 4.66 8.96
N LYS A 66 -9.51 4.90 8.56
CA LYS A 66 -10.56 5.38 9.46
C LYS A 66 -11.04 4.21 10.31
N GLY A 67 -11.03 4.35 11.62
CA GLY A 67 -11.43 3.29 12.54
C GLY A 67 -12.44 3.77 13.59
N PRO A 68 -12.68 2.96 14.64
CA PRO A 68 -13.67 3.23 15.66
C PRO A 68 -13.51 4.59 16.33
N ASN A 69 -14.63 5.16 16.78
CA ASN A 69 -14.70 6.46 17.46
C ASN A 69 -14.14 7.61 16.63
N ASP A 70 -14.31 7.55 15.31
CA ASP A 70 -13.85 8.57 14.36
C ASP A 70 -12.32 8.79 14.35
N ASN A 71 -11.54 7.84 14.90
CA ASN A 71 -10.09 7.95 14.94
C ASN A 71 -9.44 7.46 13.64
N ASN A 72 -8.36 8.12 13.24
CA ASN A 72 -7.48 7.62 12.18
C ASN A 72 -6.37 6.78 12.79
N PHE A 73 -6.17 5.58 12.26
CA PHE A 73 -5.14 4.65 12.68
C PHE A 73 -4.05 4.55 11.64
N ILE A 74 -2.80 4.60 12.10
CA ILE A 74 -1.61 4.53 11.27
C ILE A 74 -0.85 3.23 11.52
N ARG A 75 -0.32 2.68 10.45
CA ARG A 75 0.61 1.53 10.48
C ARG A 75 1.52 1.53 9.27
N VAL A 76 2.65 0.86 9.41
CA VAL A 76 3.65 0.66 8.37
C VAL A 76 3.95 -0.82 8.25
N ASP A 77 4.01 -1.33 7.02
CA ASP A 77 4.29 -2.73 6.74
C ASP A 77 5.26 -2.89 5.58
N ASP A 78 5.84 -4.09 5.44
CA ASP A 78 6.54 -4.42 4.21
C ASP A 78 5.57 -4.62 3.06
N VAL A 79 5.90 -4.06 1.89
CA VAL A 79 5.13 -4.26 0.65
C VAL A 79 4.98 -5.76 0.33
N LEU A 80 5.99 -6.59 0.67
CA LEU A 80 5.95 -8.04 0.47
C LEU A 80 4.83 -8.77 1.25
N LYS A 81 4.34 -8.21 2.35
CA LYS A 81 3.22 -8.81 3.12
C LYS A 81 1.90 -8.72 2.38
N ILE A 82 1.79 -7.77 1.45
CA ILE A 82 0.61 -7.62 0.64
C ILE A 82 0.59 -8.75 -0.39
N LYS A 83 -0.56 -9.40 -0.51
CA LYS A 83 -0.74 -10.50 -1.46
C LYS A 83 -0.53 -10.04 -2.89
N GLU A 84 0.15 -10.88 -3.66
CA GLU A 84 0.22 -10.74 -5.11
C GLU A 84 -1.00 -11.37 -5.77
N GLY A 85 -1.60 -10.70 -6.74
CA GLY A 85 -2.75 -11.24 -7.47
C GLY A 85 -3.03 -10.54 -8.79
N LYS A 86 -4.29 -10.59 -9.22
CA LYS A 86 -4.74 -10.05 -10.51
C LYS A 86 -5.40 -8.69 -10.32
N ILE A 87 -5.40 -7.87 -11.37
CA ILE A 87 -6.11 -6.57 -11.38
C ILE A 87 -7.63 -6.68 -11.19
N THR A 88 -8.18 -7.88 -11.38
CA THR A 88 -9.59 -8.19 -11.13
C THR A 88 -9.90 -8.54 -9.67
N ASP A 89 -8.89 -8.82 -8.86
CA ASP A 89 -9.05 -9.29 -7.49
C ASP A 89 -9.32 -8.10 -6.55
N GLY A 90 -10.08 -8.37 -5.49
CA GLY A 90 -10.51 -7.34 -4.52
C GLY A 90 -9.42 -6.90 -3.53
N GLY A 91 -8.28 -7.58 -3.52
CA GLY A 91 -7.23 -7.41 -2.52
C GLY A 91 -7.62 -7.91 -1.13
N GLU A 92 -6.71 -7.70 -0.18
CA GLU A 92 -6.84 -8.13 1.22
C GLU A 92 -6.51 -6.96 2.15
N ARG A 93 -7.07 -6.98 3.36
CA ARG A 93 -6.67 -6.04 4.41
C ARG A 93 -5.42 -6.57 5.11
N ILE A 94 -4.52 -5.67 5.52
CA ILE A 94 -3.35 -6.07 6.32
C ILE A 94 -3.79 -6.45 7.75
N SER A 95 -4.76 -5.71 8.30
CA SER A 95 -5.37 -6.02 9.59
C SER A 95 -6.67 -6.80 9.42
N VAL A 96 -6.93 -7.74 10.33
CA VAL A 96 -8.23 -8.43 10.44
C VAL A 96 -9.26 -7.61 11.20
N VAL A 97 -8.84 -6.49 11.81
CA VAL A 97 -9.73 -5.57 12.52
C VAL A 97 -10.50 -4.72 11.52
N ASP A 98 -11.81 -4.59 11.74
CA ASP A 98 -12.67 -3.77 10.91
C ASP A 98 -12.31 -2.27 10.97
N ASN A 99 -12.56 -1.60 9.85
CA ASN A 99 -12.29 -0.19 9.63
C ASN A 99 -13.26 0.35 8.58
N ASP A 100 -13.40 1.68 8.57
CA ASP A 100 -14.35 2.44 7.76
C ASP A 100 -13.74 2.92 6.43
N GLY A 101 -12.52 2.49 6.12
CA GLY A 101 -11.88 2.73 4.83
C GLY A 101 -10.49 3.37 4.92
N LEU A 102 -9.89 3.51 3.75
CA LEU A 102 -8.56 4.06 3.57
C LEU A 102 -8.61 5.58 3.48
N VAL A 103 -7.84 6.24 4.34
CA VAL A 103 -7.68 7.70 4.35
C VAL A 103 -6.44 8.10 3.56
N ARG A 104 -5.32 7.39 3.77
CA ARG A 104 -4.05 7.66 3.08
C ARG A 104 -3.26 6.38 2.89
N CYS A 105 -2.51 6.30 1.79
CA CYS A 105 -1.60 5.21 1.50
C CYS A 105 -0.39 5.78 0.78
N GLU A 106 0.81 5.42 1.22
CA GLU A 106 2.07 5.92 0.65
C GLU A 106 3.12 4.80 0.61
N ILE A 107 3.97 4.81 -0.41
CA ILE A 107 5.15 3.94 -0.51
C ILE A 107 6.36 4.71 0.00
N LEU A 108 7.11 4.12 0.92
CA LEU A 108 8.30 4.71 1.50
C LEU A 108 9.52 3.78 1.28
N SER A 109 10.72 4.36 1.24
CA SER A 109 11.97 3.60 1.24
C SER A 109 12.14 2.81 2.53
N SER A 110 12.78 1.65 2.47
CA SER A 110 13.10 0.84 3.66
C SER A 110 14.03 1.52 4.66
N GLU A 111 14.74 2.58 4.25
CA GLU A 111 15.60 3.36 5.15
C GLU A 111 14.82 4.02 6.30
N HIS A 112 13.52 4.22 6.14
CA HIS A 112 12.68 4.86 7.15
C HIS A 112 12.19 3.89 8.25
N LYS A 113 12.46 2.58 8.14
CA LYS A 113 11.97 1.57 9.08
C LYS A 113 12.35 1.87 10.53
N GLU A 114 13.60 2.25 10.77
CA GLU A 114 14.11 2.51 12.12
C GLU A 114 13.39 3.69 12.77
N ALA A 115 13.15 4.76 12.01
CA ALA A 115 12.43 5.95 12.47
C ALA A 115 10.92 5.69 12.69
N LEU A 116 10.38 4.60 12.16
CA LEU A 116 8.96 4.24 12.19
C LEU A 116 8.69 2.97 13.02
N ASN A 117 9.66 2.54 13.82
CA ASN A 117 9.65 1.23 14.48
C ASN A 117 8.39 0.93 15.32
N LYS A 118 7.79 1.93 15.97
CA LYS A 118 6.58 1.73 16.80
C LYS A 118 5.32 1.46 16.00
N ILE A 119 5.27 1.88 14.74
CA ILE A 119 4.12 1.67 13.85
C ILE A 119 4.44 0.63 12.77
N TYR A 120 5.66 0.10 12.75
CA TYR A 120 6.14 -0.88 11.78
C TYR A 120 5.85 -2.31 12.23
N ASP A 121 5.43 -3.15 11.28
CA ASP A 121 5.21 -4.59 11.47
C ASP A 121 4.30 -4.90 12.68
N LEU A 122 3.16 -4.21 12.71
CA LEU A 122 2.15 -4.47 13.73
C LEU A 122 1.43 -5.78 13.44
N LYS A 123 1.01 -6.47 14.51
CA LYS A 123 0.25 -7.72 14.39
C LYS A 123 -0.99 -7.51 13.52
N THR A 124 -1.41 -8.53 12.78
CA THR A 124 -2.64 -8.48 11.96
C THR A 124 -3.89 -8.24 12.80
N THR A 125 -3.87 -8.60 14.09
CA THR A 125 -4.93 -8.31 15.07
C THR A 125 -4.93 -6.87 15.58
N GLN A 126 -4.01 -6.03 15.13
CA GLN A 126 -3.95 -4.61 15.46
C GLN A 126 -4.26 -3.78 14.23
N LEU A 127 -5.13 -2.78 14.37
CA LEU A 127 -5.45 -1.87 13.26
C LEU A 127 -4.29 -0.89 13.00
N GLY A 128 -3.60 -0.47 14.05
CA GLY A 128 -2.56 0.55 14.03
C GLY A 128 -2.49 1.28 15.36
N HIS A 129 -1.70 2.34 15.39
CA HIS A 129 -1.75 3.34 16.46
C HIS A 129 -2.59 4.54 16.02
N ILE A 130 -3.28 5.21 16.94
CA ILE A 130 -4.05 6.42 16.61
C ILE A 130 -3.06 7.52 16.18
N LEU A 131 -3.32 8.21 15.06
CA LEU A 131 -2.43 9.23 14.45
C LEU A 131 -1.96 10.31 15.45
N ASN A 132 -2.81 10.67 16.42
CA ASN A 132 -2.52 11.71 17.42
C ASN A 132 -2.18 11.14 18.81
N ASN A 133 -1.77 9.88 18.89
CA ASN A 133 -1.38 9.28 20.15
C ASN A 133 0.01 9.79 20.58
N THR A 134 0.12 10.23 21.83
CA THR A 134 1.39 10.69 22.44
C THR A 134 2.49 9.63 22.40
N TRP A 135 2.12 8.34 22.43
CA TRP A 135 3.08 7.24 22.36
C TRP A 135 3.84 7.17 21.03
N CYS A 136 3.18 7.47 19.91
CA CYS A 136 3.76 7.44 18.56
C CYS A 136 3.90 8.83 17.93
N ALA A 137 4.00 9.87 18.76
CA ALA A 137 4.10 11.25 18.30
C ALA A 137 5.33 11.48 17.41
N LYS A 138 6.48 10.88 17.75
CA LYS A 138 7.73 11.00 16.97
C LYS A 138 7.59 10.43 15.56
N GLU A 139 6.97 9.26 15.45
CA GLU A 139 6.73 8.56 14.18
C GLU A 139 5.73 9.36 13.32
N SER A 140 4.69 9.91 13.96
CA SER A 140 3.67 10.72 13.29
C SER A 140 4.28 12.03 12.74
N GLU A 141 5.09 12.72 13.53
CA GLU A 141 5.86 13.88 13.08
C GLU A 141 6.83 13.53 11.95
N TYR A 142 7.49 12.37 12.03
CA TYR A 142 8.41 11.91 11.00
C TYR A 142 7.69 11.67 9.66
N ILE A 143 6.55 10.99 9.68
CA ILE A 143 5.70 10.81 8.50
C ILE A 143 5.26 12.17 7.94
N LEU A 144 4.76 13.08 8.77
CA LEU A 144 4.34 14.41 8.30
C LEU A 144 5.49 15.16 7.60
N LYS A 145 6.72 15.07 8.11
CA LYS A 145 7.91 15.64 7.47
C LYS A 145 8.27 14.96 6.14
N LEU A 146 7.98 13.68 5.98
CA LEU A 146 8.17 12.98 4.71
C LEU A 146 7.12 13.38 3.68
N LEU A 147 5.88 13.58 4.11
CA LEU A 147 4.73 13.83 3.23
C LEU A 147 4.54 15.30 2.85
N ASN A 148 5.09 16.24 3.62
CA ASN A 148 5.04 17.68 3.34
C ASN A 148 6.24 18.19 2.53
N LYS A 149 7.03 17.29 1.93
CA LYS A 149 8.08 17.64 0.95
C LYS A 149 7.49 17.78 -0.44
#